data_AF-A0A132BXF1-F1
#
_entry.id   AF-A0A132BXF1-F1
#
_cell.length_a   1.000
_cell.length_b   1.000
_cell.length_c   1.000
_cell.angle_alpha   90.00
_cell.angle_beta   90.00
_cell.angle_gamma   90.00
#
_symmetry.space_group_name_H-M   'P 1'
#
loop_
_entity.id
_entity.type
_entity.pdbx_description
1 polymer ?
#
loop_
_entity_poly.entity_id
_entity_poly.type
_entity_poly.pdbx_seq_one_letter_code
_entity_poly.pdbx_strand_id
1 'polypeptide(L)' 'MARPPAFDGFVEHSKKVSPTCLITFERNRYSVPASFANRRVSLHVYPERLVVVAEGQTV' A
#
# COMPACT_ATOMS: atom_id res chain seq x y z
N MET A 1 -20.29 -23.25 -8.99
CA MET A 1 -19.49 -22.53 -7.98
C MET A 1 -18.28 -21.95 -8.70
N ALA A 2 -18.20 -20.63 -8.88
CA ALA A 2 -17.09 -20.01 -9.60
C ALA A 2 -15.82 -20.10 -8.74
N ARG A 3 -14.71 -20.53 -9.35
CA ARG A 3 -13.41 -20.62 -8.67
C ARG A 3 -12.95 -19.22 -8.27
N PRO A 4 -12.40 -19.02 -7.06
CA PRO A 4 -11.90 -17.71 -6.66
C PRO A 4 -10.83 -17.22 -7.64
N PRO A 5 -10.72 -15.89 -7.83
CA PRO A 5 -9.67 -15.32 -8.66
C PRO A 5 -8.29 -15.74 -8.15
N ALA A 6 -7.34 -15.86 -9.07
CA ALA A 6 -5.96 -16.16 -8.72
C ALA A 6 -5.39 -15.05 -7.81
N PHE A 7 -4.50 -15.42 -6.91
CA PHE A 7 -3.80 -14.46 -6.07
C PHE A 7 -2.83 -13.63 -6.92
N ASP A 8 -2.78 -12.32 -6.65
CA ASP A 8 -2.04 -11.34 -7.46
C ASP A 8 -0.54 -11.26 -7.13
N GLY A 9 -0.05 -12.05 -6.17
CA GLY A 9 1.39 -12.27 -5.95
C GLY A 9 2.11 -11.19 -5.14
N PHE A 10 1.39 -10.23 -4.53
CA PHE A 10 2.01 -9.19 -3.70
C PHE A 10 2.33 -9.66 -2.27
N VAL A 11 3.28 -8.98 -1.63
CA VAL A 11 3.47 -9.06 -0.18
C VAL A 11 2.78 -7.87 0.47
N GLU A 12 1.85 -8.13 1.40
CA GLU A 12 1.13 -7.07 2.10
C GLU A 12 1.88 -6.63 3.38
N HIS A 13 2.02 -5.31 3.54
CA HIS A 13 2.51 -4.71 4.78
C HIS A 13 1.56 -3.61 5.27
N SER A 14 1.11 -3.69 6.52
CA SER A 14 0.39 -2.58 7.15
C SER A 14 1.39 -1.52 7.66
N LYS A 15 1.34 -0.31 7.10
CA LYS A 15 2.19 0.81 7.50
C LYS A 15 1.36 2.06 7.79
N LYS A 16 1.83 2.86 8.73
CA LYS A 16 1.25 4.18 9.03
C LYS A 16 1.88 5.23 8.11
N VAL A 17 1.03 6.05 7.51
CA VAL A 17 1.45 7.22 6.74
C VAL A 17 1.91 8.31 7.71
N SER A 18 3.07 8.92 7.45
CA SER A 18 3.55 10.05 8.24
C SER A 18 2.61 11.26 8.11
N PRO A 19 2.68 12.23 9.03
CA PRO A 19 1.98 13.51 8.87
C PRO A 19 2.37 14.26 7.60
N THR A 20 3.56 13.99 7.05
CA THR A 20 4.08 14.57 5.82
C THR A 20 3.72 13.79 4.56
N CYS A 21 2.72 12.90 4.62
CA CYS A 21 2.25 12.10 3.49
C CYS A 21 3.31 11.16 2.91
N LEU A 22 4.17 10.60 3.77
CA LEU A 22 5.23 9.67 3.36
C LEU A 22 5.08 8.31 4.05
N ILE A 23 5.37 7.23 3.32
CA ILE A 23 5.55 5.88 3.86
C ILE A 23 6.99 5.46 3.69
N THR A 24 7.59 4.92 4.76
CA THR A 24 8.91 4.30 4.70
C THR A 24 8.75 2.81 4.42
N PHE A 25 9.32 2.36 3.30
CA PHE A 25 9.46 0.95 2.98
C PHE A 25 10.95 0.65 2.73
N GLU A 26 11.49 -0.29 3.51
CA GLU A 26 12.92 -0.55 3.59
C GLU A 26 13.75 0.72 3.84
N ARG A 27 14.52 1.17 2.83
CA ARG A 27 15.35 2.39 2.88
C ARG A 27 14.72 3.57 2.12
N ASN A 28 13.62 3.33 1.41
CA ASN A 28 13.00 4.32 0.54
C ASN A 28 11.76 4.94 1.20
N ARG A 29 11.46 6.18 0.78
CA ARG A 29 10.28 6.92 1.21
C ARG A 29 9.42 7.22 -0.01
N TYR A 30 8.15 6.85 0.08
CA TYR A 30 7.19 7.01 -0.99
C TYR A 30 6.11 8.00 -0.57
N SER A 31 5.74 8.88 -1.51
CA SER A 31 4.67 9.84 -1.31
C SER A 31 3.33 9.14 -1.47
N VAL A 32 2.38 9.49 -0.60
CA VAL A 32 1.00 9.00 -0.68
C VAL A 32 0.03 10.17 -0.67
N PRO A 33 -1.20 9.99 -1.18
CA PRO A 33 -2.20 11.05 -1.13
C PRO A 33 -2.48 11.54 0.29
N ALA A 34 -2.68 12.86 0.40
CA ALA A 34 -2.94 13.52 1.68
C ALA A 34 -4.19 13.01 2.41
N SER A 35 -5.16 12.46 1.67
CA SER A 35 -6.35 11.80 2.22
C SER A 35 -6.01 10.69 3.22
N PHE A 36 -4.84 10.06 3.07
CA PHE A 36 -4.38 8.97 3.93
C PHE A 36 -3.37 9.41 5.00
N ALA A 37 -3.06 10.71 5.11
CA ALA A 37 -2.12 11.21 6.10
C ALA A 37 -2.53 10.79 7.52
N ASN A 38 -1.56 10.35 8.33
CA ASN A 38 -1.76 9.80 9.67
C ASN A 38 -2.66 8.55 9.78
N ARG A 39 -3.11 7.97 8.67
CA ARG A 39 -3.88 6.71 8.64
C ARG A 39 -2.98 5.51 8.42
N ARG A 40 -3.47 4.31 8.77
CA ARG A 40 -2.82 3.04 8.42
C ARG A 40 -3.33 2.60 7.06
N VAL A 41 -2.41 2.18 6.19
CA VAL A 41 -2.71 1.69 4.84
C VAL A 41 -2.00 0.36 4.61
N SER A 42 -2.51 -0.42 3.68
CA SER A 42 -1.89 -1.66 3.22
C SER A 42 -0.98 -1.36 2.04
N LEU A 43 0.30 -1.67 2.18
CA LEU A 43 1.26 -1.58 1.09
C LEU A 43 1.36 -2.95 0.42
N HIS A 44 1.01 -3.02 -0.86
CA HIS A 44 1.17 -4.20 -1.70
C HIS A 44 2.50 -4.08 -2.45
N VAL A 45 3.43 -4.94 -2.08
CA VAL A 45 4.79 -4.94 -2.62
C VAL A 45 4.90 -5.97 -3.72
N TYR A 46 5.27 -5.50 -4.91
CA TYR A 46 5.66 -6.30 -6.06
C TYR A 46 7.15 -6.08 -6.33
N PRO A 47 7.84 -7.01 -7.01
CA PRO A 47 9.24 -6.83 -7.40
C PRO A 47 9.48 -5.55 -8.23
N GLU A 48 8.52 -5.18 -9.07
CA GLU A 48 8.60 -4.06 -10.00
C GLU A 48 7.86 -2.79 -9.55
N ARG A 49 6.98 -2.87 -8.54
CA ARG A 49 6.17 -1.73 -8.11
C ARG A 49 5.72 -1.82 -6.66
N LEU A 50 5.39 -0.66 -6.09
CA LEU A 50 4.68 -0.55 -4.83
C LEU A 50 3.30 0.02 -5.09
N VAL A 51 2.28 -0.63 -4.55
CA VAL A 51 0.90 -0.16 -4.61
C VAL A 51 0.42 0.11 -3.20
N VAL A 52 -0.21 1.26 -2.98
CA VAL A 52 -0.78 1.63 -1.69
C VAL A 52 -2.29 1.42 -1.74
N VAL A 53 -2.80 0.61 -0.83
CA VAL A 53 -4.22 0.27 -0.73
C VAL A 53 -4.78 0.82 0.57
N ALA A 54 -5.79 1.68 0.45
CA ALA A 54 -6.45 2.31 1.56
C ALA A 54 -7.94 2.49 1.25
N GLU A 55 -8.82 2.09 2.18
CA GLU A 55 -10.27 2.29 2.06
C GLU A 55 -10.87 1.75 0.74
N GLY A 56 -10.29 0.69 0.18
CA GLY A 56 -10.70 0.10 -1.10
C GLY A 56 -10.20 0.82 -2.36
N GLN A 57 -9.37 1.85 -2.20
CA GLN A 57 -8.68 2.56 -3.27
C GLN A 57 -7.22 2.15 -3.36
N THR A 58 -6.75 1.83 -4.56
CA THR A 58 -5.36 1.53 -4.89
C THR A 58 -4.72 2.77 -5.53
N VAL A 59 -3.57 3.21 -5.02
CA VAL A 59 -2.80 4.35 -5.54
C VAL A 59 -1.35 3.97 -5.77
#